data_AF-A0A3C1T898-F1
#
_entry.id   AF-A0A3C1T898-F1
#
_cell.length_a   1.000
_cell.length_b   1.000
_cell.length_c   1.000
_cell.angle_alpha   90.00
_cell.angle_beta   90.00
_cell.angle_gamma   90.00
#
_symmetry.space_group_name_H-M   'P 1'
#
loop_
_entity.id
_entity.type
_entity.pdbx_description
1 polymer ?
#
loop_
_entity_poly.entity_id
_entity_poly.type
_entity_poly.pdbx_seq_one_letter_code
_entity_poly.pdbx_strand_id
1 'polypeptide(L)' 'MNISEFSLRRPVFAIVLNILIVVFGAIGFYFLGVRDFPALDPPNISVRTSYPGANAEIIETQITEPL' A
#
# COMPACT_ATOMS: atom_id res chain seq x y z
N MET A 1 16.07 -27.29 -29.58
CA MET A 1 16.91 -26.12 -29.24
C MET A 1 16.56 -25.72 -27.81
N ASN A 2 17.46 -25.99 -26.86
CA ASN A 2 17.26 -25.61 -25.46
C ASN A 2 17.69 -24.16 -25.21
N ILE A 3 17.05 -23.49 -24.25
CA ILE A 3 17.42 -22.13 -23.80
C ILE A 3 18.89 -22.06 -23.34
N SER A 4 19.38 -23.13 -22.71
CA SER A 4 20.78 -23.26 -22.30
C SER A 4 21.73 -23.30 -23.51
N GLU A 5 21.35 -24.02 -24.57
CA GLU A 5 22.18 -24.17 -25.78
C GLU A 5 22.22 -22.88 -26.61
N PHE A 6 21.10 -22.15 -26.68
CA PHE A 6 21.02 -20.84 -27.33
C PHE A 6 21.87 -19.78 -26.58
N SER A 7 21.79 -19.78 -25.25
CA SER A 7 22.56 -18.86 -24.40
C SER A 7 24.07 -19.14 -24.47
N LEU A 8 24.48 -20.42 -24.57
CA LEU A 8 25.89 -20.81 -24.74
C LEU A 8 26.44 -20.47 -26.13
N ARG A 9 25.65 -20.63 -27.20
CA ARG A 9 26.07 -20.30 -28.57
C ARG A 9 26.21 -18.79 -28.82
N ARG A 10 25.48 -17.94 -28.10
CA ARG A 10 25.54 -16.47 -28.21
C ARG A 10 25.81 -15.83 -26.83
N PRO A 11 27.04 -15.96 -26.30
CA PRO A 11 27.36 -15.53 -24.94
C PRO A 11 27.17 -14.03 -24.73
N VAL A 12 27.43 -13.21 -25.75
CA VAL A 12 27.22 -11.74 -25.69
C VAL A 12 25.76 -11.39 -25.43
N PHE A 13 24.81 -12.08 -26.07
CA PHE A 13 23.39 -11.83 -25.86
C PHE A 13 22.95 -12.18 -24.43
N ALA A 14 23.43 -13.31 -23.90
CA ALA A 14 23.13 -13.73 -22.53
C ALA A 14 23.65 -12.73 -21.50
N ILE A 15 24.86 -12.19 -21.70
CA ILE A 15 25.45 -11.18 -20.82
C ILE A 15 24.67 -9.87 -20.87
N VAL A 16 24.30 -9.38 -22.05
CA VAL A 16 23.51 -8.14 -22.19
C VAL A 16 22.16 -8.28 -21.52
N LEU A 17 21.49 -9.43 -21.67
CA LEU A 17 20.21 -9.69 -20.99
C LEU A 17 20.36 -9.66 -19.46
N ASN A 18 21.43 -10.28 -18.95
CA ASN A 18 21.70 -10.28 -17.51
C ASN A 18 21.97 -8.86 -16.98
N ILE A 19 22.79 -8.08 -17.70
CA ILE A 19 23.06 -6.68 -17.36
C ILE A 19 21.78 -5.85 -17.38
N LEU A 20 20.90 -6.04 -18.36
CA LEU A 20 19.59 -5.37 -18.39
C LEU A 20 18.80 -5.67 -17.12
N ILE A 21 18.68 -6.93 -16.73
CA ILE A 21 17.95 -7.33 -15.52
C ILE A 21 18.55 -6.65 -14.27
N VAL A 22 19.88 -6.62 -14.15
CA VAL A 22 20.55 -5.97 -13.02
C VAL A 22 20.32 -4.46 -13.01
N VAL A 23 20.41 -3.79 -14.15
CA VAL A 23 20.20 -2.34 -14.26
C VAL A 23 18.75 -1.97 -13.94
N PHE A 24 17.77 -2.67 -14.51
CA PHE A 24 16.36 -2.45 -14.21
C PHE A 24 16.04 -2.74 -12.74
N GLY A 25 16.64 -3.79 -12.16
CA GLY A 25 16.52 -4.11 -10.74
C GLY A 25 17.09 -3.01 -9.84
N ALA A 26 18.27 -2.48 -10.17
CA ALA A 26 18.89 -1.40 -9.42
C ALA A 26 18.03 -0.12 -9.50
N ILE A 27 17.55 0.26 -10.68
CA ILE A 27 16.64 1.40 -10.86
C ILE A 27 15.37 1.20 -10.02
N GLY A 28 14.74 0.02 -10.10
CA GLY A 28 13.54 -0.29 -9.33
C GLY A 28 13.77 -0.19 -7.81
N PHE A 29 14.93 -0.62 -7.34
CA PHE A 29 15.32 -0.50 -5.93
C PHE A 29 15.45 0.96 -5.49
N TYR A 30 16.06 1.83 -6.32
CA TYR A 30 16.18 3.26 -6.01
C TYR A 30 14.84 4.01 -6.07
N PHE A 31 13.92 3.59 -6.94
CA PHE A 31 12.60 4.20 -7.06
C PHE A 31 11.59 3.70 -6.02
N LEU A 32 11.92 2.64 -5.27
CA LEU A 32 11.02 2.10 -4.27
C LEU A 32 10.92 3.09 -3.09
N GLY A 33 9.81 3.83 -3.04
CA GLY A 33 9.52 4.76 -1.97
C GLY A 33 9.43 4.03 -0.63
N VAL A 34 10.35 4.34 0.28
CA VAL A 34 10.29 3.86 1.67
C VAL A 34 9.24 4.67 2.40
N ARG A 35 8.34 3.98 3.11
CA ARG A 35 7.28 4.57 3.92
C ARG A 35 7.56 4.17 5.36
N ASP A 36 7.83 5.13 6.24
CA ASP A 36 8.18 4.84 7.65
C ASP A 36 6.98 4.30 8.45
N PHE A 37 5.78 4.70 8.04
CA PHE A 37 4.54 4.19 8.60
C PHE A 37 3.65 3.68 7.46
N PRO A 38 3.04 2.49 7.60
CA PRO A 38 1.96 2.09 6.71
C PRO A 38 0.84 3.13 6.81
N ALA A 39 0.03 3.26 5.76
CA ALA A 39 -1.22 4.02 5.84
C ALA A 39 -2.13 3.31 6.84
N LEU A 40 -2.00 3.66 8.11
CA LEU A 40 -2.98 3.39 9.13
C LEU A 40 -4.06 4.43 8.88
N ASP A 41 -5.09 4.04 8.13
CA ASP A 41 -6.35 4.75 8.09
C ASP A 41 -7.23 4.10 9.16
N PRO A 42 -7.05 4.40 10.47
CA PRO A 42 -7.94 3.87 11.48
C PRO A 42 -9.36 4.31 11.11
N PRO A 43 -10.31 3.38 10.93
CA PRO A 43 -11.65 3.74 10.52
C PRO A 43 -12.28 4.60 11.62
N ASN A 44 -12.37 5.90 11.38
CA ASN A 44 -13.03 6.83 12.28
C ASN A 44 -14.51 6.91 11.90
N ILE A 45 -15.36 6.30 12.73
CA ILE A 45 -16.80 6.35 12.56
C ILE A 45 -17.34 7.40 13.53
N SER A 46 -17.66 8.59 13.01
CA SER A 46 -18.31 9.64 13.78
C SER A 46 -19.83 9.59 13.57
N VAL A 47 -20.59 9.29 14.62
CA VAL A 47 -22.05 9.39 14.59
C VAL A 47 -22.45 10.73 15.20
N ARG A 48 -23.16 11.56 14.44
CA ARG A 48 -23.70 12.85 14.92
C ARG A 48 -25.21 12.78 14.94
N THR A 49 -25.80 12.91 16.12
CA THR A 49 -27.24 13.07 16.31
C THR A 49 -27.56 14.50 16.75
N SER A 50 -28.71 15.00 16.35
CA SER A 50 -29.19 16.34 16.73
C SER A 50 -30.62 16.22 17.22
N TYR A 51 -30.86 16.63 18.46
CA TYR A 51 -32.19 16.66 19.07
C TYR A 51 -32.45 18.03 19.70
N PRO A 52 -32.98 19.00 18.92
CA PRO A 52 -33.16 20.37 19.37
C PRO A 52 -34.27 20.48 20.42
N GLY A 53 -34.00 21.22 21.49
CA GLY A 53 -34.97 21.47 22.58
C GLY A 53 -34.89 20.51 23.77
N ALA A 54 -33.98 19.54 23.75
CA ALA A 54 -33.71 18.68 24.91
C ALA A 54 -32.54 19.20 25.76
N ASN A 55 -32.65 18.94 27.07
CA ASN A 55 -31.59 19.24 28.02
C ASN A 55 -30.42 18.25 27.84
N ALA A 56 -29.20 18.65 28.20
CA ALA A 56 -28.00 17.85 27.96
C ALA A 56 -28.09 16.44 28.57
N GLU A 57 -28.68 16.32 29.76
CA GLU A 57 -28.89 15.05 30.48
C GLU A 57 -29.85 14.11 29.74
N ILE A 58 -30.88 14.65 29.06
CA ILE A 58 -31.82 13.84 28.27
C ILE A 58 -31.14 13.31 27.01
N ILE A 59 -30.29 14.11 26.38
CA ILE A 59 -29.53 13.70 25.18
C ILE A 59 -28.55 12.59 25.52
N GLU A 60 -27.88 12.67 26.67
CA GLU A 60 -26.97 11.62 27.13
C GLU A 60 -27.70 10.30 27.36
N THR A 61 -28.72 10.27 28.22
CA THR A 61 -29.39 9.03 28.64
C THR A 61 -30.26 8.39 27.55
N GLN A 62 -30.89 9.19 26.67
CA GLN A 62 -31.83 8.66 25.66
C GLN A 62 -31.21 8.47 24.27
N ILE A 63 -30.08 9.12 23.97
CA ILE A 63 -29.48 9.11 22.63
C ILE A 63 -28.04 8.60 22.69
N THR A 64 -27.18 9.15 23.55
CA THR A 64 -25.77 8.74 23.58
C THR A 64 -25.54 7.37 24.23
N GLU A 65 -26.23 7.08 25.33
CA GLU A 65 -26.06 5.82 26.07
C GLU A 65 -26.60 4.56 25.35
N PRO A 66 -27.68 4.62 24.54
CA PRO A 66 -28.13 3.48 23.73
C PRO A 66 -27.45 3.34 22.35
N LEU A 67 -26.65 4.31 21.91
CA LEU A 67 -25.91 4.29 20.63
C LEU A 67 -24.53 3.63 20.77
#